data_AF-A0A940KJ83-F1
#
_entry.id   AF-A0A940KJ83-F1
#
_cell.length_a   1.000
_cell.length_b   1.000
_cell.length_c   1.000
_cell.angle_alpha   90.00
_cell.angle_beta   90.00
_cell.angle_gamma   90.00
#
_symmetry.space_group_name_H-M   'P 1'
#
loop_
_entity.id
_entity.type
_entity.pdbx_description
1 polymer ?
#
loop_
_entity_poly.entity_id
_entity_poly.type
_entity_poly.pdbx_seq_one_letter_code
_entity_poly.pdbx_strand_id
1 'polypeptide(L)'
;MAAASFLARDGWKVTVVEKQCSPGGRARQLQSAGFSFDMGPSWYWMPDIFERYFNLFGKQVGDYYHLQRLDPSYRVYWPEHTPYHIQVNKFPY
;
A
#
# COMPACT_ATOMS: atom_id res chain seq x y z
N MET A 1 -0.68 4.83 12.33
CA MET A 1 -1.82 3.90 12.48
C MET A 1 -1.42 2.55 13.03
N ALA A 2 -0.39 1.87 12.50
CA ALA A 2 0.05 0.56 13.03
C ALA A 2 0.33 0.54 14.55
N ALA A 3 1.01 1.55 15.10
CA ALA A 3 1.22 1.62 16.55
C ALA A 3 -0.09 1.73 17.35
N ALA A 4 -1.04 2.54 16.86
CA ALA A 4 -2.34 2.73 17.50
C ALA A 4 -3.18 1.44 17.47
N SER A 5 -3.14 0.66 16.38
CA SER A 5 -3.86 -0.62 16.31
C SER A 5 -3.29 -1.65 17.26
N PHE A 6 -1.97 -1.75 17.41
CA PHE A 6 -1.36 -2.63 18.41
C PHE A 6 -1.70 -2.24 19.84
N LEU A 7 -1.61 -0.95 20.19
CA LEU A 7 -2.01 -0.47 21.52
C LEU A 7 -3.50 -0.75 21.81
N ALA A 8 -4.39 -0.53 20.83
CA ALA A 8 -5.80 -0.82 21.00
C ALA A 8 -6.06 -2.33 21.19
N ARG A 9 -5.36 -3.19 20.44
CA ARG A 9 -5.44 -4.65 20.60
C ARG A 9 -4.98 -5.10 21.98
N ASP A 10 -3.96 -4.45 22.52
CA ASP A 10 -3.44 -4.74 23.86
C ASP A 10 -4.34 -4.16 24.99
N GLY A 11 -5.54 -3.66 24.64
CA GLY A 11 -6.59 -3.25 25.59
C GLY A 11 -6.57 -1.78 25.98
N TRP A 12 -5.68 -0.97 25.39
CA TRP A 12 -5.58 0.45 25.72
C TRP A 12 -6.68 1.26 25.03
N LYS A 13 -7.20 2.27 25.73
CA LYS A 13 -8.05 3.30 25.10
C LYS A 13 -7.17 4.25 24.31
N VAL A 14 -7.19 4.13 22.99
CA VAL A 14 -6.35 4.93 22.08
C VAL A 14 -7.19 6.00 21.38
N THR A 15 -6.68 7.24 21.36
CA THR A 15 -7.21 8.33 20.54
C THR A 15 -6.21 8.68 19.45
N VAL A 16 -6.64 8.66 18.20
CA VAL A 16 -5.83 9.08 17.05
C VAL A 16 -6.26 10.48 16.65
N VAL A 17 -5.31 11.41 16.60
CA VAL A 17 -5.53 12.81 16.21
C VAL A 17 -4.78 13.06 14.91
N GLU A 18 -5.48 13.59 13.91
CA GLU A 18 -4.93 13.98 12.61
C GLU A 18 -5.36 15.42 12.32
N LYS A 19 -4.44 16.23 11.80
CA LYS A 19 -4.71 17.63 11.45
C LYS A 19 -5.46 17.74 10.12
N GLN A 20 -5.20 16.83 9.19
CA GLN A 20 -5.84 16.80 7.88
C GLN A 20 -7.29 16.29 7.96
N CYS A 21 -8.05 16.51 6.90
CA CYS A 21 -9.44 16.04 6.79
C CYS A 21 -9.56 14.52 6.65
N SER A 22 -8.47 13.80 6.37
CA SER A 22 -8.44 12.35 6.24
C SER A 22 -7.18 11.75 6.85
N PRO A 23 -7.25 10.51 7.38
CA PRO A 23 -6.06 9.79 7.84
C PRO A 23 -5.20 9.33 6.67
N GLY A 24 -3.92 9.06 6.93
CA GLY A 24 -2.99 8.47 5.94
C GLY A 24 -1.67 9.22 5.80
N GLY A 25 -1.59 10.45 6.30
CA GLY A 25 -0.35 11.24 6.26
C GLY A 25 0.19 11.37 4.84
N ARG A 26 1.38 10.79 4.58
CA ARG A 26 2.00 10.79 3.24
C ARG A 26 1.34 9.81 2.26
N ALA A 27 0.64 8.78 2.73
CA ALA A 27 -0.07 7.82 1.90
C ALA A 27 -1.51 8.29 1.59
N ARG A 28 -1.68 9.57 1.25
CA ARG A 28 -2.97 10.21 0.98
C ARG A 28 -3.29 10.21 -0.51
N GLN A 29 -4.57 10.41 -0.82
CA GLN A 29 -5.06 10.60 -2.18
C GLN A 29 -5.52 12.03 -2.41
N LEU A 30 -5.32 12.51 -3.64
CA LEU A 30 -5.92 13.72 -4.18
C LEU A 30 -6.97 13.30 -5.21
N GLN A 31 -8.21 13.73 -5.02
CA GLN A 31 -9.27 13.55 -6.00
C GLN A 31 -9.58 14.89 -6.66
N SER A 32 -9.55 14.94 -8.00
CA SER A 32 -9.82 16.16 -8.75
C SER A 32 -10.35 15.83 -10.14
N ALA A 33 -11.39 16.54 -10.57
CA ALA A 33 -11.98 16.42 -11.91
C ALA A 33 -12.31 14.98 -12.35
N GLY A 34 -12.74 14.12 -11.41
CA GLY A 34 -13.05 12.70 -11.69
C GLY A 34 -11.84 11.75 -11.67
N PHE A 35 -10.63 12.27 -11.42
CA PHE A 35 -9.40 11.49 -11.29
C PHE A 35 -9.00 11.33 -9.82
N SER A 36 -8.29 10.24 -9.53
CA SER A 36 -7.64 9.99 -8.23
C SER A 36 -6.14 9.86 -8.43
N PHE A 37 -5.37 10.54 -7.58
CA PHE A 37 -3.92 10.55 -7.60
C PHE A 37 -3.39 10.16 -6.22
N ASP A 38 -2.59 9.09 -6.17
CA ASP A 38 -1.85 8.77 -4.96
C ASP A 38 -0.73 9.79 -4.76
N MET A 39 -0.70 10.45 -3.60
CA MET A 39 0.33 11.44 -3.25
C MET A 39 1.49 10.83 -2.45
N GLY A 40 1.48 9.51 -2.30
CA GLY A 40 2.42 8.73 -1.51
C GLY A 40 3.10 7.66 -2.34
N PRO A 41 3.56 6.57 -1.71
CA PRO A 41 4.15 5.45 -2.45
C PRO A 41 3.14 4.86 -3.43
N SER A 42 3.57 4.62 -4.66
CA SER A 42 2.72 4.08 -5.73
C SER A 42 2.88 2.56 -5.90
N TRP A 43 3.81 1.92 -5.19
CA TRP A 43 4.10 0.50 -5.32
C TRP A 43 3.69 -0.27 -4.08
N TYR A 44 2.94 -1.35 -4.29
CA TYR A 44 2.65 -2.34 -3.26
C TYR A 44 3.74 -3.42 -3.30
N TRP A 45 4.73 -3.29 -2.42
CA TRP A 45 5.86 -4.21 -2.30
C TRP A 45 5.85 -4.93 -0.94
N MET A 46 6.51 -6.08 -0.85
CA MET A 46 6.59 -6.94 0.33
C MET A 46 5.19 -7.34 0.86
N PRO A 47 4.38 -8.06 0.05
CA PRO A 47 3.01 -8.45 0.43
C PRO A 47 2.96 -9.24 1.74
N ASP A 48 4.01 -10.03 2.02
CA ASP A 48 4.21 -10.82 3.24
C ASP A 48 4.16 -9.96 4.52
N ILE A 49 4.65 -8.73 4.47
CA ILE A 49 4.60 -7.80 5.62
C ILE A 49 3.16 -7.40 5.93
N PHE A 50 2.35 -7.15 4.89
CA PHE A 50 0.93 -6.84 5.06
C PHE A 50 0.17 -8.08 5.54
N GLU A 51 0.41 -9.24 4.93
CA GLU A 51 -0.18 -10.52 5.37
C GLU A 51 0.10 -10.77 6.85
N ARG A 52 1.37 -10.69 7.27
CA ARG A 52 1.76 -10.82 8.67
C ARG A 52 1.06 -9.79 9.56
N TYR A 53 1.00 -8.53 9.14
CA TYR A 53 0.34 -7.48 9.93
C TYR A 53 -1.15 -7.79 10.15
N PHE A 54 -1.92 -8.08 9.09
CA PHE A 54 -3.35 -8.38 9.22
C PHE A 54 -3.62 -9.67 10.01
N ASN A 55 -2.77 -10.70 9.83
CA ASN A 55 -2.87 -11.95 10.58
C ASN A 55 -2.75 -11.76 12.09
N LEU A 56 -1.99 -10.75 12.56
CA LEU A 56 -1.89 -10.41 14.00
C LEU A 56 -3.20 -9.91 14.61
N PHE A 57 -4.21 -9.62 13.79
CA PHE A 57 -5.56 -9.22 14.18
C PHE A 57 -6.62 -10.23 13.72
N GLY A 58 -6.20 -11.43 13.28
CA GLY A 58 -7.10 -12.48 12.77
C GLY A 58 -7.80 -12.08 11.47
N LYS A 59 -7.15 -11.28 10.64
CA LYS A 59 -7.66 -10.79 9.35
C LYS A 59 -6.76 -11.21 8.21
N GLN A 60 -7.32 -11.25 7.01
CA GLN A 60 -6.58 -11.46 5.78
C GLN A 60 -6.48 -10.16 4.99
N VAL A 61 -5.43 -10.02 4.18
CA VAL A 61 -5.25 -8.85 3.29
C VAL A 61 -6.45 -8.68 2.35
N GLY A 62 -6.97 -9.80 1.83
CA GLY A 62 -8.13 -9.82 0.93
C GLY A 62 -9.43 -9.33 1.57
N ASP A 63 -9.52 -9.25 2.90
CA ASP A 63 -10.68 -8.67 3.60
C ASP A 63 -10.77 -7.15 3.39
N TYR A 64 -9.65 -6.51 3.03
CA TYR A 64 -9.53 -5.05 2.92
C TYR A 64 -9.08 -4.56 1.55
N TYR A 65 -8.23 -5.32 0.85
CA TYR A 65 -7.64 -4.91 -0.42
C TYR A 65 -8.00 -5.87 -1.54
N HIS A 66 -8.43 -5.30 -2.66
CA HIS A 66 -8.50 -6.01 -3.94
C HIS A 66 -7.24 -5.70 -4.75
N LEU A 67 -6.25 -6.60 -4.69
CA LEU A 67 -4.95 -6.40 -5.33
C LEU A 67 -4.95 -6.99 -6.75
N GLN A 68 -4.54 -6.18 -7.73
CA GLN A 68 -4.28 -6.62 -9.09
C GLN A 68 -2.78 -6.62 -9.35
N ARG A 69 -2.23 -7.76 -9.78
CA ARG A 69 -0.82 -7.86 -10.18
C ARG A 69 -0.62 -7.16 -11.52
N LEU A 70 0.37 -6.27 -11.58
CA LEU A 70 0.79 -5.63 -12.82
C LEU A 70 1.71 -6.55 -13.62
N ASP A 71 1.49 -6.62 -14.93
CA ASP A 71 2.30 -7.38 -15.88
C ASP A 71 2.46 -6.57 -17.20
N PRO A 72 3.67 -6.11 -17.57
CA PRO A 72 4.91 -6.23 -16.81
C PRO A 72 4.89 -5.40 -15.52
N SER A 73 5.79 -5.69 -14.59
CA SER A 73 5.87 -4.94 -13.32
C SER A 73 6.15 -3.45 -13.56
N TYR A 74 7.05 -3.13 -14.50
CA TYR A 74 7.22 -1.79 -15.05
C TYR A 74 7.92 -1.84 -16.41
N ARG A 75 7.91 -0.72 -17.14
CA ARG A 75 8.60 -0.56 -18.42
C ARG A 75 9.62 0.56 -18.34
N VAL A 76 10.80 0.33 -18.92
CA VAL A 76 11.85 1.34 -19.04
C VAL A 76 11.95 1.76 -20.50
N TYR A 77 11.83 3.06 -20.74
CA TYR A 77 11.86 3.66 -22.07
C TYR A 77 13.20 4.37 -22.28
N TRP A 78 13.85 4.07 -23.41
CA TRP A 78 15.05 4.77 -23.86
C TRP A 78 14.77 5.39 -25.23
N PRO A 79 15.40 6.54 -25.57
CA PRO A 79 15.32 7.08 -26.91
C PRO A 79 15.77 6.05 -27.94
N GLU A 80 15.05 5.95 -29.06
CA GLU A 80 15.40 5.09 -30.23
C GLU A 80 15.45 3.57 -29.97
N HIS A 81 14.96 3.09 -28.83
CA HIS A 81 14.90 1.65 -28.51
C HIS A 81 13.48 1.18 -28.20
N THR A 82 13.23 -0.11 -28.43
CA THR A 82 12.01 -0.76 -27.92
C THR A 82 12.02 -0.76 -26.39
N PRO A 83 10.87 -0.52 -25.72
CA PRO A 83 10.82 -0.48 -24.26
C PRO A 83 11.22 -1.82 -23.65
N TYR A 84 12.05 -1.77 -22.60
CA TYR A 84 12.38 -2.96 -21.83
C TYR A 84 11.25 -3.25 -20.84
N HIS A 85 10.70 -4.46 -20.91
CA HIS A 85 9.70 -4.95 -19.97
C HIS A 85 10.41 -5.62 -18.81
N ILE A 86 10.25 -5.08 -17.60
CA ILE A 86 10.84 -5.67 -16.39
C ILE A 86 9.77 -6.44 -15.64
N GLN A 87 10.06 -7.72 -15.37
CA GLN A 87 9.24 -8.56 -14.53
C GLN A 87 9.94 -8.81 -13.20
N VAL A 88 9.32 -8.33 -12.12
CA VAL A 88 9.78 -8.62 -10.77
C VAL A 88 9.14 -9.95 -10.35
N ASN A 89 9.93 -11.02 -10.39
CA ASN A 89 9.57 -12.29 -9.78
C ASN A 89 9.57 -12.12 -8.25
N LYS A 90 8.71 -12.86 -7.55
CA LYS A 90 8.78 -12.93 -6.07
C LYS A 90 10.24 -13.24 -5.70
N PHE A 91 10.89 -12.35 -4.94
CA PHE A 91 12.12 -12.74 -4.26
C PHE A 91 11.77 -13.95 -3.37
N PRO A 92 12.59 -15.01 -3.37
CA PRO A 92 12.29 -16.24 -2.65
C PRO A 92 12.51 -15.99 -1.16
N TYR A 93 11.50 -15.47 -0.47
CA TYR A 93 11.36 -15.53 0.99
C TYR A 93 9.89 -15.74 1.32
#